data_AF-A0A1V5NWY3-F1
#
_entry.id   AF-A0A1V5NWY3-F1
#
_cell.length_a   1.000
_cell.length_b   1.000
_cell.length_c   1.000
_cell.angle_alpha   90.00
_cell.angle_beta   90.00
_cell.angle_gamma   90.00
#
_symmetry.space_group_name_H-M   'P 1'
#
loop_
_entity.id
_entity.type
_entity.pdbx_description
1 polymer ?
#
loop_
_entity_poly.entity_id
_entity_poly.type
_entity_poly.pdbx_seq_one_letter_code
_entity_poly.pdbx_strand_id
1 'polypeptide(L)'
;MTERMSSRRISAGGFTLIELIVVISIIGILVSISSSRNNLAFERSKDAAVMVQLGHIRTAIHQFALDHDGRFPENLEALSPKYLSRPVLNWTGSRASGIVAFDPVTGSVRLHGVSGQSPEKTPDSRGRPYADY
;
A
#
# COMPACT_ATOMS: atom_id res chain seq x y z
N MET A 1 -19.07 71.38 22.04
CA MET A 1 -18.96 70.08 22.74
C MET A 1 -18.26 69.11 21.79
N THR A 2 -16.94 68.95 21.88
CA THR A 2 -16.17 68.07 20.98
C THR A 2 -15.38 67.08 21.82
N GLU A 3 -15.89 65.85 21.91
CA GLU A 3 -15.17 64.71 22.48
C GLU A 3 -13.94 64.41 21.63
N ARG A 4 -12.75 64.42 22.25
CA ARG A 4 -11.54 63.89 21.63
C ARG A 4 -11.52 62.37 21.83
N MET A 5 -11.79 61.62 20.77
CA MET A 5 -11.54 60.19 20.73
C MET A 5 -10.04 59.92 20.87
N SER A 6 -9.64 59.41 22.04
CA SER A 6 -8.28 58.97 22.31
C SER A 6 -8.04 57.63 21.61
N SER A 7 -7.40 57.67 20.43
CA SER A 7 -6.92 56.47 19.75
C SER A 7 -5.82 55.83 20.59
N ARG A 8 -6.15 54.70 21.23
CA ARG A 8 -5.21 53.83 21.94
C ARG A 8 -4.21 53.28 20.90
N ARG A 9 -3.01 53.85 20.84
CA ARG A 9 -1.91 53.29 20.05
C ARG A 9 -1.58 51.91 20.61
N ILE A 10 -1.87 50.87 19.84
CA ILE A 10 -1.39 49.52 20.15
C ILE A 10 0.13 49.59 19.99
N SER A 11 0.86 49.49 21.10
CA SER A 11 2.31 49.36 21.09
C SER A 11 2.63 48.05 20.37
N ALA A 12 3.17 48.15 19.17
CA ALA A 12 3.77 47.02 18.49
C ALA A 12 5.06 46.68 19.21
N GLY A 13 5.04 45.64 20.05
CA GLY A 13 6.24 45.09 20.67
C GLY A 13 7.19 44.55 19.61
N GLY A 14 8.48 44.85 19.73
CA GLY A 14 9.53 44.32 18.87
C GLY A 14 9.96 42.92 19.30
N PHE A 15 10.27 42.07 18.32
CA PHE A 15 10.80 40.72 18.54
C PHE A 15 12.27 40.81 18.98
N THR A 16 12.67 40.00 19.96
CA THR A 16 14.07 39.97 20.41
C THR A 16 14.91 39.00 19.59
N LEU A 17 16.22 39.26 19.49
CA LEU A 17 17.16 38.36 18.81
C LEU A 17 17.22 37.00 19.53
N ILE A 18 17.07 36.99 20.86
CA ILE A 18 17.01 35.76 21.65
C ILE A 18 15.73 34.95 21.37
N GLU A 19 14.58 35.59 21.15
CA GLU A 19 13.37 34.88 20.72
C GLU A 19 13.56 34.18 19.38
N LEU A 20 14.18 34.86 18.41
CA LEU A 20 14.43 34.25 17.11
C LEU A 20 15.40 33.06 17.23
N ILE A 21 16.46 33.19 18.04
CA ILE A 21 17.44 32.12 18.27
C ILE A 21 16.79 30.91 18.96
N VAL A 22 15.96 31.12 19.98
CA VAL A 22 15.27 30.04 20.68
C VAL A 22 14.29 29.32 19.75
N VAL A 23 13.55 30.07 18.93
CA VAL A 23 12.59 29.50 17.97
C VAL A 23 13.28 28.63 16.93
N ILE A 24 14.34 29.12 16.27
CA ILE A 24 15.07 28.31 15.29
C ILE A 24 15.76 27.11 15.94
N SER A 25 16.17 27.24 17.21
CA SER A 25 16.76 26.14 17.98
C SER A 25 15.74 25.04 18.25
N ILE A 26 14.52 25.39 18.69
CA ILE A 26 13.42 24.44 18.90
C ILE A 26 12.99 23.81 17.58
N ILE A 27 12.86 24.59 16.50
CA ILE A 27 12.55 24.07 15.15
C ILE A 27 13.62 23.07 14.70
N GLY A 28 14.91 23.37 14.92
CA GLY A 28 16.01 22.46 14.62
C GLY A 28 15.89 21.12 15.36
N ILE A 29 15.62 21.16 16.67
CA ILE A 29 15.41 19.96 17.49
C ILE A 29 14.22 19.14 16.99
N LEU A 30 13.09 19.79 16.70
CA LEU A 30 11.88 19.13 16.21
C LEU A 30 12.15 18.46 14.86
N VAL A 31 12.84 19.13 13.93
CA VAL A 31 13.19 18.54 12.63
C VAL A 31 14.11 17.34 12.78
N SER A 32 15.08 17.38 13.70
CA SER A 32 15.97 16.25 13.97
C SER A 32 15.22 14.98 14.42
N ILE A 33 14.14 15.13 15.20
CA ILE A 33 13.34 13.98 15.68
C ILE A 33 12.16 13.63 14.76
N SER A 34 11.80 14.51 13.81
CA SER A 34 10.64 14.35 12.93
C SER A 34 10.83 13.32 11.80
N SER A 35 11.91 12.52 11.80
CA SER A 35 12.07 11.42 10.83
C SER A 35 11.24 10.19 11.20
N SER A 36 9.91 10.31 11.11
CA SER A 36 8.99 9.18 11.25
C SER A 36 8.91 8.39 9.93
N ARG A 37 9.75 7.38 9.77
CA ARG A 37 9.67 6.43 8.64
C ARG A 37 8.83 5.21 9.00
N ASN A 38 7.52 5.24 8.68
CA ASN A 38 6.63 4.08 8.86
C ASN A 38 6.76 3.07 7.70
N ASN A 39 7.99 2.62 7.39
CA ASN A 39 8.25 1.69 6.28
C ASN A 39 7.51 0.36 6.48
N LEU A 40 7.38 -0.11 7.73
CA LEU A 40 6.71 -1.38 8.04
C LEU A 40 5.21 -1.38 7.69
N ALA A 41 4.51 -0.27 7.92
CA ALA A 41 3.10 -0.16 7.56
C ALA A 41 2.91 -0.23 6.04
N PHE A 42 3.82 0.38 5.29
CA PHE A 42 3.82 0.36 3.83
C PHE A 42 4.17 -1.03 3.27
N GLU A 43 5.14 -1.72 3.86
CA GLU A 43 5.44 -3.10 3.46
C GLU A 43 4.26 -4.04 3.72
N ARG A 44 3.61 -3.91 4.89
CA ARG A 44 2.42 -4.70 5.22
C ARG A 44 1.24 -4.41 4.29
N SER A 45 1.07 -3.18 3.82
CA SER A 45 -0.03 -2.85 2.90
C SER A 45 0.18 -3.47 1.52
N LYS A 46 1.43 -3.50 1.01
CA LYS A 46 1.77 -4.23 -0.23
C LYS A 46 1.48 -5.72 -0.08
N ASP A 47 1.92 -6.34 1.01
CA ASP A 47 1.71 -7.77 1.23
C ASP A 47 0.22 -8.12 1.35
N ALA A 48 -0.55 -7.29 2.04
CA ALA A 48 -2.01 -7.43 2.14
C ALA A 48 -2.69 -7.28 0.77
N ALA A 49 -2.22 -6.35 -0.07
CA ALA A 49 -2.75 -6.18 -1.42
C ALA A 49 -2.56 -7.44 -2.28
N VAL A 50 -1.41 -8.10 -2.18
CA VAL A 50 -1.15 -9.38 -2.89
C VAL A 50 -2.13 -10.46 -2.42
N MET A 51 -2.36 -10.60 -1.11
CA MET A 51 -3.33 -11.56 -0.57
C MET A 51 -4.74 -11.31 -1.08
N VAL A 52 -5.19 -10.04 -1.06
CA VAL A 52 -6.53 -9.65 -1.53
C VAL A 52 -6.68 -9.92 -3.03
N GLN A 53 -5.67 -9.56 -3.83
CA GLN A 53 -5.66 -9.80 -5.27
C GLN A 53 -5.80 -11.29 -5.60
N LEU A 54 -5.02 -12.15 -4.93
CA LEU A 54 -5.14 -13.61 -5.09
C LEU A 54 -6.51 -14.13 -4.65
N GLY A 55 -7.04 -13.60 -3.55
CA GLY A 55 -8.38 -13.94 -3.06
C GLY A 55 -9.47 -13.60 -4.09
N HIS A 56 -9.39 -12.43 -4.73
CA HIS A 56 -10.32 -12.04 -5.79
C HIS A 56 -10.22 -12.96 -7.01
N ILE A 57 -9.01 -13.29 -7.46
CA ILE A 57 -8.81 -14.21 -8.60
C ILE A 57 -9.37 -15.59 -8.27
N ARG A 58 -9.04 -16.15 -7.09
CA ARG A 58 -9.55 -17.45 -6.65
C ARG A 58 -11.07 -17.47 -6.58
N THR A 59 -11.68 -16.42 -6.01
CA THR A 59 -13.13 -16.29 -5.94
C THR A 59 -13.76 -16.24 -7.32
N ALA A 60 -13.18 -15.47 -8.26
CA ALA A 60 -13.66 -15.38 -9.63
C ALA A 60 -13.56 -16.73 -10.38
N ILE A 61 -12.47 -17.49 -10.17
CA ILE A 61 -12.31 -18.85 -10.73
C ILE A 61 -13.40 -19.78 -10.19
N HIS A 62 -13.66 -19.74 -8.87
CA HIS A 62 -14.72 -20.56 -8.28
C HIS A 62 -16.10 -20.16 -8.81
N GLN A 63 -16.38 -18.87 -8.96
CA GLN A 63 -17.64 -18.39 -9.54
C GLN A 63 -17.80 -18.85 -11.00
N PHE A 64 -16.74 -18.78 -11.80
CA PHE A 64 -16.75 -19.33 -13.16
C PHE A 64 -17.06 -20.84 -13.13
N ALA A 65 -16.39 -21.60 -12.26
CA ALA A 65 -16.63 -23.03 -12.18
C ALA A 65 -18.08 -23.37 -11.77
N LEU A 66 -18.69 -22.58 -10.88
CA LEU A 66 -20.10 -22.76 -10.51
C LEU A 66 -21.06 -22.57 -11.68
N ASP A 67 -20.77 -21.61 -12.57
CA ASP A 67 -21.60 -21.31 -13.74
C ASP A 67 -21.34 -22.26 -14.93
N HIS A 68 -20.23 -23.00 -14.91
CA HIS A 68 -19.75 -23.83 -16.02
C HIS A 68 -19.62 -25.33 -15.65
N ASP A 69 -20.57 -25.87 -14.90
CA ASP A 69 -20.64 -27.30 -14.53
C ASP A 69 -19.36 -27.83 -13.86
N GLY A 70 -18.70 -27.01 -13.04
CA GLY A 70 -17.47 -27.34 -12.35
C GLY A 70 -16.20 -27.23 -13.20
N ARG A 71 -16.29 -26.77 -14.45
CA ARG A 71 -15.12 -26.57 -15.31
C ARG A 71 -14.42 -25.26 -15.00
N PHE A 72 -13.11 -25.32 -14.79
CA PHE A 72 -12.27 -24.14 -14.64
C PHE A 72 -12.07 -23.42 -15.99
N PRO A 73 -11.80 -22.11 -15.99
CA PRO A 73 -11.49 -21.39 -17.21
C PRO A 73 -10.17 -21.88 -17.82
N GLU A 74 -9.99 -21.74 -19.13
CA GLU A 74 -8.73 -22.10 -19.81
C GLU A 74 -7.59 -21.12 -19.48
N ASN A 75 -7.93 -19.86 -19.18
CA ASN A 75 -7.01 -18.80 -18.83
C ASN A 75 -7.70 -17.75 -17.95
N LEU A 76 -6.93 -16.85 -17.32
CA LEU A 76 -7.49 -15.83 -16.43
C LEU A 76 -8.25 -14.74 -17.18
N GLU A 77 -8.00 -14.57 -18.48
CA GLU A 77 -8.70 -13.63 -19.35
C GLU A 77 -10.18 -14.00 -19.52
N ALA A 78 -10.53 -15.29 -19.49
CA ALA A 78 -11.91 -15.77 -19.55
C ALA A 78 -12.78 -15.35 -18.36
N LEU A 79 -12.17 -14.88 -17.27
CA LEU A 79 -12.89 -14.32 -16.12
C LEU A 79 -13.47 -12.93 -16.39
N SER A 80 -12.95 -12.23 -17.41
CA SER A 80 -13.35 -10.88 -17.74
C SER A 80 -14.49 -10.82 -18.77
N PRO A 81 -15.41 -9.85 -18.65
CA PRO A 81 -15.58 -8.89 -17.55
C PRO A 81 -16.50 -9.42 -16.43
N LYS A 82 -17.12 -10.58 -16.63
CA LYS A 82 -18.26 -11.05 -15.81
C LYS A 82 -17.88 -11.36 -14.37
N TYR A 83 -16.75 -12.02 -14.14
CA TYR A 83 -16.33 -12.48 -12.80
C TYR A 83 -15.20 -11.60 -12.23
N LEU A 84 -14.42 -10.96 -13.11
CA LEU A 84 -13.35 -10.04 -12.73
C LEU A 84 -13.21 -8.94 -13.78
N SER A 85 -13.36 -7.66 -13.40
CA SER A 85 -13.39 -6.56 -14.39
C SER A 85 -12.11 -6.45 -15.22
N ARG A 86 -10.95 -6.75 -14.62
CA ARG A 86 -9.68 -6.85 -15.33
C ARG A 86 -8.70 -7.73 -14.53
N PRO A 87 -8.27 -8.87 -15.06
CA PRO A 87 -7.27 -9.71 -14.41
C PRO A 87 -5.94 -8.96 -14.36
N VAL A 88 -5.51 -8.60 -13.16
CA VAL A 88 -4.17 -8.08 -12.90
C VAL A 88 -3.25 -9.28 -12.73
N LEU A 89 -2.41 -9.52 -13.73
CA LEU A 89 -1.54 -10.70 -13.79
C LEU A 89 -0.18 -10.48 -13.13
N ASN A 90 0.16 -9.24 -12.77
CA ASN A 90 1.36 -8.94 -12.01
C ASN A 90 1.03 -8.78 -10.53
N TRP A 91 1.98 -9.11 -9.67
CA TRP A 91 1.87 -8.89 -8.24
C TRP A 91 3.13 -8.18 -7.73
N THR A 92 2.99 -7.39 -6.68
CA THR A 92 4.10 -6.67 -6.06
C THR A 92 3.90 -6.64 -4.56
N GLY A 93 4.65 -7.49 -3.87
CA GLY A 93 4.77 -7.49 -2.41
C GLY A 93 5.85 -6.54 -1.93
N SER A 94 6.07 -6.55 -0.61
CA SER A 94 7.15 -5.79 0.02
C SER A 94 8.55 -6.23 -0.41
N ARG A 95 8.75 -7.54 -0.59
CA ARG A 95 10.07 -8.15 -0.80
C ARG A 95 10.24 -8.89 -2.12
N ALA A 96 9.15 -9.17 -2.81
CA ALA A 96 9.17 -9.82 -4.10
C ALA A 96 8.05 -9.32 -4.99
N SER A 97 8.22 -9.51 -6.29
CA SER A 97 7.23 -9.22 -7.30
C SER A 97 7.30 -10.27 -8.40
N GLY A 98 6.31 -10.28 -9.28
CA GLY A 98 6.33 -11.13 -10.46
C GLY A 98 4.96 -11.27 -11.09
N ILE A 99 4.66 -12.47 -11.59
CA ILE A 99 3.42 -12.78 -12.29
C ILE A 99 2.60 -13.84 -11.56
N VAL A 100 1.31 -13.80 -11.77
CA VAL A 100 0.35 -14.79 -11.30
C VAL A 100 0.28 -15.90 -12.36
N ALA A 101 0.63 -17.12 -11.98
CA ALA A 101 0.49 -18.31 -12.79
C ALA A 101 -0.83 -19.01 -12.43
N PHE A 102 -1.54 -19.49 -13.45
CA PHE A 102 -2.79 -20.20 -13.30
C PHE A 102 -2.70 -21.56 -13.99
N ASP A 103 -3.19 -22.60 -13.31
CA ASP A 103 -3.29 -23.95 -13.84
C ASP A 103 -4.77 -24.27 -14.15
N PRO A 104 -5.15 -24.40 -15.44
CA PRO A 104 -6.53 -24.64 -15.84
C PRO A 104 -7.04 -26.04 -15.49
N VAL A 105 -6.16 -27.01 -15.23
CA VAL A 105 -6.55 -28.38 -14.88
C VAL A 105 -6.95 -28.46 -13.42
N THR A 106 -6.17 -27.82 -12.54
CA THR A 106 -6.41 -27.85 -11.09
C THR A 106 -7.21 -26.66 -10.58
N GLY A 107 -7.37 -25.61 -11.39
CA GLY A 107 -7.95 -24.33 -10.97
C GLY A 107 -7.05 -23.55 -9.99
N SER A 108 -5.79 -23.98 -9.82
CA SER A 108 -4.89 -23.40 -8.84
C SER A 108 -4.21 -22.14 -9.35
N VAL A 109 -4.02 -21.19 -8.45
CA VAL A 109 -3.33 -19.92 -8.71
C VAL A 109 -2.09 -19.87 -7.84
N ARG A 110 -0.94 -19.61 -8.45
CA ARG A 110 0.36 -19.53 -7.77
C ARG A 110 1.09 -18.26 -8.16
N LEU A 111 1.93 -17.77 -7.26
CA LEU A 111 2.83 -16.66 -7.53
C LEU A 111 4.13 -17.18 -8.15
N HIS A 112 4.54 -16.60 -9.26
CA HIS A 112 5.88 -16.72 -9.81
C HIS A 112 6.61 -15.40 -9.62
N GLY A 113 7.83 -15.46 -9.09
CA GLY A 113 8.66 -14.27 -8.90
C GLY A 113 9.39 -13.87 -10.18
N VAL A 114 9.87 -12.63 -10.25
CA VAL A 114 10.82 -12.19 -11.27
C VAL A 114 12.12 -13.00 -11.14
N SER A 115 12.82 -13.23 -12.25
CA SER A 115 14.08 -14.00 -12.32
C SER A 115 14.98 -13.79 -11.08
N GLY A 116 15.27 -14.89 -10.37
CA GLY A 116 16.09 -14.89 -9.15
C GLY A 116 15.32 -14.72 -7.83
N GLN A 117 14.04 -14.32 -7.86
CA GLN A 117 13.17 -14.27 -6.69
C GLN A 117 12.24 -15.48 -6.69
N SER A 118 12.40 -16.38 -5.72
CA SER A 118 11.50 -17.52 -5.54
C SER A 118 10.48 -17.18 -4.45
N PRO A 119 9.17 -17.11 -4.76
CA PRO A 119 8.11 -16.82 -3.77
C PRO A 119 8.09 -17.81 -2.59
N GLU A 120 8.62 -19.02 -2.79
CA GLU A 120 8.80 -20.04 -1.76
C GLU A 120 9.90 -19.68 -0.74
N LYS A 121 10.95 -18.98 -1.17
CA LYS A 121 12.12 -18.64 -0.35
C LYS A 121 12.08 -17.20 0.15
N THR A 122 11.18 -16.38 -0.38
CA THR A 122 11.03 -14.98 0.02
C THR A 122 9.83 -14.82 0.95
N PRO A 123 10.05 -14.57 2.25
CA PRO A 123 8.98 -14.26 3.16
C PRO A 123 8.48 -12.82 3.00
N ASP A 124 7.22 -12.61 3.34
CA ASP A 124 6.58 -11.30 3.45
C ASP A 124 7.12 -10.49 4.66
N SER A 125 6.55 -9.32 4.93
CA SER A 125 6.88 -8.48 6.09
C SER A 125 6.53 -9.11 7.45
N ARG A 126 5.80 -10.24 7.48
CA ARG A 126 5.40 -10.99 8.67
C ARG A 126 6.12 -12.35 8.81
N GLY A 127 6.98 -12.72 7.86
CA GLY A 127 7.72 -13.99 7.88
C GLY A 127 7.03 -15.15 7.13
N ARG A 128 5.87 -14.93 6.50
CA ARG A 128 5.17 -15.95 5.71
C ARG A 128 5.70 -15.97 4.27
N PRO A 129 6.13 -17.11 3.73
CA PRO A 129 6.46 -17.23 2.31
C PRO A 129 5.31 -16.79 1.39
N TYR A 130 5.62 -16.09 0.31
CA TYR A 130 4.61 -15.70 -0.69
C TYR A 130 3.98 -16.91 -1.39
N ALA A 131 4.67 -18.05 -1.46
CA ALA A 131 4.11 -19.29 -2.01
C ALA A 131 2.93 -19.84 -1.20
N ASP A 132 2.80 -19.47 0.06
CA ASP A 132 1.73 -19.97 0.94
C ASP A 132 0.40 -19.24 0.73
N TYR A 133 0.37 -18.15 -0.05
CA TYR A 133 -0.78 -17.24 -0.15
C TYR A 133 -2.03 -17.86 -0.79
#